data_AF-A0A7M4AM84-F1
#
_entry.id   AF-A0A7M4AM84-F1
#
_cell.length_a   1.000
_cell.length_b   1.000
_cell.length_c   1.000
_cell.angle_alpha   90.00
_cell.angle_beta   90.00
_cell.angle_gamma   90.00
#
_symmetry.space_group_name_H-M   'P 1'
#
loop_
_entity.id
_entity.type
_entity.pdbx_description
1 polymer ?
#
loop_
_entity_poly.entity_id
_entity_poly.type
_entity_poly.pdbx_seq_one_letter_code
_entity_poly.pdbx_strand_id
1 'polypeptide(L)'
;STIGQLVAWIWLYKYIQKEGNERNLRSLSSLVSSKAGAPEAKLAAILSVFFLAIYAAAQLTAGGVALNSMIEDFPVNAGIIIGFVLVVAYCYAGGIRASIWTDAAQSTVMIVGSTILCVVALGKVGGLGGLHDTLATMSADDPSLNLVNIFPSGLMFGVSLWIMAFFLGGLGVAGQPQVVSRVMTLKDDSDRKQAMVWFFVWQTPFIVLMFLIGLACRAIFPEMTATQAETGLPTLAESLNPFLGGVILASIFAATMSTADSQVLACTAAITDDIKPEWKQDHGRTKLVTLAVAALATGISLVGQLFPGFGDSVFALVVFAVYGLGGIFVPLILIRMMGYEPDSNHTIAMMVAALLGVLVWTVLGFGDEVFPSVPGMGAAFAVHFGFCMKHEKTDERSNPFGRPLGDQARKFMSVGAAVLLLFVVVLESTYVLKGPNDDDAGGKVGSFQVTGNTSYHIIGEETLYIDDGASVDVMVMVDEDGDFEDFNIVGVRVSIAHIDDESQSGFGCAAAEPPQDDVVEASYTHKQHNGSESTPAALFDYEVTWYNQSLLGSTVTNTSEADLEQQLEGGDSGFGEHMLALRVEVQTGGGAFCESEDGGEEVTYRIELIHLDYEIDDAN
;
A
#
# COMPACT_ATOMS: atom_id res chain seq x y z
N SER A 1 15.40 -5.11 10.91
CA SER A 1 14.43 -6.02 11.57
C SER A 1 15.07 -7.26 12.20
N THR A 2 15.72 -8.15 11.45
CA THR A 2 16.29 -9.42 11.96
C THR A 2 17.18 -9.28 13.19
N ILE A 3 18.01 -8.23 13.25
CA ILE A 3 18.87 -7.94 14.41
C ILE A 3 18.02 -7.63 15.66
N GLY A 4 16.93 -6.86 15.53
CA GLY A 4 16.01 -6.57 16.62
C GLY A 4 15.33 -7.83 17.16
N GLN A 5 14.92 -8.74 16.25
CA GLN A 5 14.39 -10.06 16.63
C GLN A 5 15.44 -10.93 17.34
N LEU A 6 16.70 -10.87 16.91
CA LEU A 6 17.78 -11.60 17.57
C LEU A 6 18.00 -11.09 19.00
N VAL A 7 18.04 -9.77 19.19
CA VAL A 7 18.11 -9.16 20.52
C VAL A 7 16.91 -9.57 21.39
N ALA A 8 15.70 -9.60 20.82
CA ALA A 8 14.52 -10.11 21.50
C ALA A 8 14.69 -11.57 21.94
N TRP A 9 15.19 -12.45 21.08
CA TRP A 9 15.48 -13.84 21.43
C TRP A 9 16.48 -13.98 22.55
N ILE A 10 17.59 -13.24 22.51
CA ILE A 10 18.64 -13.38 23.51
C ILE A 10 18.15 -12.89 24.88
N TRP A 11 17.43 -11.76 24.96
CA TRP A 11 17.08 -11.09 26.23
C TRP A 11 15.60 -11.16 26.59
N LEU A 12 14.71 -10.61 25.76
CA LEU A 12 13.28 -10.49 26.04
C LEU A 12 12.61 -11.87 26.18
N TYR A 13 12.77 -12.75 25.19
CA TYR A 13 12.17 -14.08 25.23
C TYR A 13 12.73 -14.96 26.35
N LYS A 14 13.98 -14.74 26.77
CA LYS A 14 14.55 -15.38 27.97
C LYS A 14 13.83 -14.92 29.24
N TYR A 15 13.61 -13.62 29.38
CA TYR A 15 12.87 -13.06 30.51
C TYR A 15 11.41 -13.55 30.52
N ILE A 16 10.73 -13.47 29.38
CA ILE A 16 9.34 -13.91 29.18
C ILE A 16 9.17 -15.39 29.51
N GLN A 17 10.07 -16.26 29.03
CA GLN A 17 10.04 -17.69 29.34
C GLN A 17 10.16 -17.93 30.86
N LYS A 18 11.15 -17.28 31.49
CA LYS A 18 11.42 -17.46 32.92
C LYS A 18 10.22 -17.03 33.76
N GLU A 19 9.71 -15.82 33.53
CA GLU A 19 8.52 -15.30 34.21
C GLU A 19 7.28 -16.16 33.94
N GLY A 20 7.09 -16.60 32.70
CA GLY A 20 5.99 -17.48 32.31
C GLY A 20 5.98 -18.78 33.10
N ASN A 21 7.16 -19.40 33.28
CA ASN A 21 7.31 -20.63 34.05
C ASN A 21 7.20 -20.41 35.56
N GLU A 22 7.87 -19.39 36.11
CA GLU A 22 7.87 -19.11 37.55
C GLU A 22 6.47 -18.72 38.07
N ARG A 23 5.68 -18.03 37.25
CA ARG A 23 4.34 -17.55 37.60
C ARG A 23 3.21 -18.37 36.99
N ASN A 24 3.53 -19.43 36.23
CA ASN A 24 2.58 -20.30 35.54
C ASN A 24 1.56 -19.54 34.68
N LEU A 25 2.07 -18.58 33.90
CA LEU A 25 1.29 -17.72 33.01
C LEU A 25 1.10 -18.38 31.64
N ARG A 26 -0.01 -18.04 30.98
CA ARG A 26 -0.38 -18.56 29.66
C ARG A 26 -0.66 -17.48 28.62
N SER A 27 -0.76 -16.22 29.05
CA SER A 27 -1.04 -15.07 28.19
C SER A 27 -0.02 -13.96 28.44
N LEU A 28 0.27 -13.18 27.39
CA LEU A 28 1.13 -12.01 27.51
C LEU A 28 0.48 -10.91 28.37
N SER A 29 -0.84 -10.76 28.32
CA SER A 29 -1.58 -9.78 29.13
C SER A 29 -1.44 -10.02 30.64
N SER A 30 -1.27 -11.27 31.07
CA SER A 30 -0.95 -11.58 32.46
C SER A 30 0.48 -11.18 32.86
N LEU A 31 1.42 -11.16 31.91
CA LEU A 31 2.83 -10.83 32.17
C LEU A 31 2.99 -9.37 32.62
N VAL A 32 2.09 -8.48 32.19
CA VAL A 32 2.11 -7.05 32.52
C VAL A 32 1.43 -6.70 33.85
N SER A 33 0.86 -7.67 34.57
CA SER A 33 0.33 -7.48 35.93
C SER A 33 1.13 -8.30 36.96
N SER A 34 0.99 -8.01 38.24
CA SER A 34 1.44 -8.87 39.35
C SER A 34 0.36 -9.84 39.84
N LYS A 35 -0.93 -9.61 39.52
CA LYS A 35 -2.07 -10.44 39.93
C LYS A 35 -2.98 -10.77 38.74
N ALA A 36 -3.38 -12.03 38.63
CA ALA A 36 -4.34 -12.44 37.60
C ALA A 36 -5.67 -11.67 37.75
N GLY A 37 -6.20 -11.13 36.64
CA GLY A 37 -7.45 -10.38 36.62
C GLY A 37 -7.39 -8.94 37.15
N ALA A 38 -6.20 -8.41 37.41
CA ALA A 38 -5.99 -7.00 37.74
C ALA A 38 -6.47 -6.07 36.60
N PRO A 39 -6.81 -4.79 36.90
CA PRO A 39 -7.35 -3.87 35.89
C PRO A 39 -6.38 -3.67 34.72
N GLU A 40 -5.07 -3.66 34.95
CA GLU A 40 -4.06 -3.55 33.90
C GLU A 40 -3.99 -4.80 33.01
N ALA A 41 -4.11 -6.01 33.58
CA ALA A 41 -4.15 -7.25 32.79
C ALA A 41 -5.42 -7.33 31.93
N LYS A 42 -6.56 -6.86 32.46
CA LYS A 42 -7.83 -6.80 31.71
C LYS A 42 -7.74 -5.82 30.54
N LEU A 43 -7.17 -4.63 30.75
CA LEU A 43 -6.97 -3.68 29.67
C LEU A 43 -6.01 -4.23 28.61
N ALA A 44 -4.89 -4.83 29.03
CA ALA A 44 -3.94 -5.48 28.14
C ALA A 44 -4.59 -6.60 27.30
N ALA A 45 -5.49 -7.38 27.92
CA ALA A 45 -6.23 -8.43 27.24
C ALA A 45 -7.25 -7.88 26.23
N ILE A 46 -7.98 -6.81 26.58
CA ILE A 46 -8.91 -6.13 25.66
C ILE A 46 -8.15 -5.58 24.45
N LEU A 47 -7.02 -4.90 24.68
CA LEU A 47 -6.18 -4.35 23.60
C LEU A 47 -5.58 -5.48 22.75
N SER A 48 -5.14 -6.58 23.36
CA SER A 48 -4.69 -7.77 22.64
C SER A 48 -5.78 -8.32 21.74
N VAL A 49 -6.99 -8.55 22.28
CA VAL A 49 -8.12 -9.07 21.49
C VAL A 49 -8.47 -8.14 20.34
N PHE A 50 -8.47 -6.83 20.57
CA PHE A 50 -8.76 -5.83 19.53
C PHE A 50 -7.78 -5.93 18.35
N PHE A 51 -6.46 -5.83 18.59
CA PHE A 51 -5.47 -5.85 17.51
C PHE A 51 -5.34 -7.24 16.86
N LEU A 52 -5.37 -8.32 17.65
CA LEU A 52 -5.26 -9.68 17.11
C LEU A 52 -6.49 -10.09 16.31
N ALA A 53 -7.69 -9.59 16.65
CA ALA A 53 -8.89 -9.80 15.85
C ALA A 53 -8.82 -9.08 14.49
N ILE A 54 -8.31 -7.85 14.45
CA ILE A 54 -8.04 -7.13 13.20
C ILE A 54 -7.01 -7.89 12.37
N TYR A 55 -5.95 -8.38 13.01
CA TYR A 55 -4.93 -9.18 12.33
C TYR A 55 -5.53 -10.47 11.76
N ALA A 56 -6.33 -11.20 12.55
CA ALA A 56 -7.02 -12.40 12.07
C ALA A 56 -7.97 -12.09 10.90
N ALA A 57 -8.69 -10.96 10.95
CA ALA A 57 -9.56 -10.50 9.88
C ALA A 57 -8.76 -10.24 8.59
N ALA A 58 -7.62 -9.57 8.69
CA ALA A 58 -6.73 -9.32 7.55
C ALA A 58 -6.25 -10.62 6.90
N GLN A 59 -5.93 -11.65 7.70
CA GLN A 59 -5.55 -12.97 7.17
C GLN A 59 -6.69 -13.67 6.42
N LEU A 60 -7.93 -13.57 6.94
CA LEU A 60 -9.10 -14.13 6.27
C LEU A 60 -9.39 -13.39 4.95
N THR A 61 -9.27 -12.06 4.95
CA THR A 61 -9.39 -11.24 3.73
C THR A 61 -8.33 -11.64 2.70
N ALA A 62 -7.06 -11.77 3.09
CA ALA A 62 -5.98 -12.19 2.20
C ALA A 62 -6.25 -13.54 1.52
N GLY A 63 -6.78 -14.52 2.27
CA GLY A 63 -7.20 -15.81 1.71
C GLY A 63 -8.37 -15.69 0.74
N GLY A 64 -9.33 -14.79 1.01
CA GLY A 64 -10.46 -14.52 0.11
C GLY A 64 -10.04 -13.83 -1.19
N VAL A 65 -9.17 -12.82 -1.09
CA VAL A 65 -8.59 -12.11 -2.24
C VAL A 65 -7.78 -13.08 -3.10
N ALA A 66 -6.95 -13.93 -2.49
CA ALA A 66 -6.18 -14.92 -3.23
C ALA A 66 -7.07 -15.91 -4.02
N LEU A 67 -8.22 -16.32 -3.48
CA LEU A 67 -9.17 -17.15 -4.26
C LEU A 67 -9.81 -16.37 -5.40
N ASN A 68 -10.23 -15.14 -5.15
CA ASN A 68 -10.84 -14.29 -6.16
C ASN A 68 -9.89 -14.00 -7.32
N SER A 69 -8.60 -13.79 -7.04
CA SER A 69 -7.59 -13.53 -8.08
C SER A 69 -7.13 -14.78 -8.84
N MET A 70 -7.38 -15.99 -8.34
CA MET A 70 -6.91 -17.23 -8.99
C MET A 70 -8.04 -18.07 -9.60
N ILE A 71 -9.28 -17.79 -9.23
CA ILE A 71 -10.47 -18.46 -9.75
C ILE A 71 -11.42 -17.38 -10.26
N GLU A 72 -11.59 -17.35 -11.57
CA GLU A 72 -12.50 -16.43 -12.26
C GLU A 72 -13.90 -16.48 -11.62
N ASP A 73 -14.50 -15.29 -11.43
CA ASP A 73 -15.81 -15.07 -10.79
C ASP A 73 -15.97 -15.61 -9.36
N PHE A 74 -14.88 -15.95 -8.66
CA PHE A 74 -15.00 -16.45 -7.30
C PHE A 74 -15.25 -15.31 -6.29
N PRO A 75 -16.37 -15.31 -5.54
CA PRO A 75 -16.68 -14.21 -4.64
C PRO A 75 -15.76 -14.21 -3.41
N VAL A 76 -15.11 -13.07 -3.15
CA VAL A 76 -14.20 -12.86 -1.99
C VAL A 76 -14.85 -13.28 -0.67
N ASN A 77 -16.14 -12.95 -0.49
CA ASN A 77 -16.93 -13.30 0.68
C ASN A 77 -17.00 -14.82 0.93
N ALA A 78 -17.11 -15.63 -0.13
CA ALA A 78 -17.09 -17.08 0.02
C ALA A 78 -15.71 -17.57 0.45
N GLY A 79 -14.64 -16.95 -0.05
CA GLY A 79 -13.27 -17.28 0.33
C GLY A 79 -12.98 -16.99 1.81
N ILE A 80 -13.47 -15.84 2.31
CA ILE A 80 -13.43 -15.49 3.73
C ILE A 80 -14.18 -16.54 4.58
N ILE A 81 -15.36 -16.98 4.14
CA ILE A 81 -16.15 -18.01 4.85
C ILE A 81 -15.43 -19.36 4.85
N ILE A 82 -14.76 -19.74 3.75
CA ILE A 82 -13.94 -20.95 3.69
C ILE A 82 -12.81 -20.87 4.71
N GLY A 83 -12.10 -19.73 4.76
CA GLY A 83 -11.05 -19.48 5.75
C GLY A 83 -11.57 -19.63 7.18
N PHE A 84 -12.73 -19.06 7.49
CA PHE A 84 -13.39 -19.21 8.79
C PHE A 84 -13.68 -20.66 9.14
N VAL A 85 -14.30 -21.42 8.23
CA VAL A 85 -14.63 -22.83 8.45
C VAL A 85 -13.38 -23.64 8.74
N LEU A 86 -12.30 -23.40 7.99
CA LEU A 86 -11.04 -24.09 8.18
C LEU A 86 -10.42 -23.74 9.53
N VAL A 87 -10.26 -22.45 9.85
CA VAL A 87 -9.72 -22.00 11.15
C VAL A 87 -10.51 -22.60 12.32
N VAL A 88 -11.84 -22.60 12.24
CA VAL A 88 -12.69 -23.20 13.28
C VAL A 88 -12.47 -24.72 13.35
N ALA A 89 -12.39 -25.42 12.22
CA ALA A 89 -12.32 -26.88 12.18
C ALA A 89 -11.15 -27.43 13.02
N TYR A 90 -9.95 -26.84 12.93
CA TYR A 90 -8.79 -27.32 13.70
C TYR A 90 -8.59 -26.60 15.04
N CYS A 91 -8.91 -25.29 15.16
CA CYS A 91 -8.87 -24.60 16.46
C CYS A 91 -9.83 -25.23 17.48
N TYR A 92 -11.06 -25.52 17.05
CA TYR A 92 -12.11 -26.10 17.89
C TYR A 92 -11.83 -27.56 18.26
N ALA A 93 -11.22 -28.32 17.34
CA ALA A 93 -10.92 -29.74 17.53
C ALA A 93 -9.71 -29.96 18.45
N GLY A 94 -8.63 -29.18 18.32
CA GLY A 94 -7.34 -29.55 18.89
C GLY A 94 -6.60 -28.48 19.73
N GLY A 95 -7.11 -27.25 19.80
CA GLY A 95 -6.51 -26.17 20.58
C GLY A 95 -5.03 -25.91 20.24
N ILE A 96 -4.27 -25.35 21.19
CA ILE A 96 -2.88 -24.91 20.95
C ILE A 96 -1.93 -26.04 20.53
N ARG A 97 -2.11 -27.27 21.02
CA ARG A 97 -1.22 -28.39 20.67
C ARG A 97 -1.42 -28.84 19.23
N ALA A 98 -2.66 -28.94 18.77
CA ALA A 98 -2.91 -29.32 17.38
C ALA A 98 -2.46 -28.21 16.42
N SER A 99 -2.74 -26.96 16.76
CA SER A 99 -2.27 -25.78 16.01
C SER A 99 -0.75 -25.80 15.80
N ILE A 100 0.04 -26.09 16.85
CA ILE A 100 1.51 -26.19 16.70
C ILE A 100 1.94 -27.26 15.68
N TRP A 101 1.27 -28.41 15.64
CA TRP A 101 1.60 -29.47 14.69
C TRP A 101 1.14 -29.13 13.26
N THR A 102 -0.02 -28.50 13.10
CA THR A 102 -0.50 -28.05 11.78
C THR A 102 0.39 -26.96 11.22
N ASP A 103 0.82 -26.01 12.06
CA ASP A 103 1.75 -24.95 11.67
C ASP A 103 3.09 -25.49 11.19
N ALA A 104 3.64 -26.50 11.89
CA ALA A 104 4.88 -27.13 11.48
C ALA A 104 4.77 -27.84 10.11
N ALA A 105 3.61 -28.41 9.80
CA ALA A 105 3.35 -28.98 8.49
C ALA A 105 3.14 -27.88 7.43
N GLN A 106 2.37 -26.83 7.76
CA GLN A 106 2.05 -25.71 6.86
C GLN A 106 3.29 -24.88 6.52
N SER A 107 4.23 -24.68 7.45
CA SER A 107 5.49 -23.97 7.16
C SER A 107 6.31 -24.66 6.07
N THR A 108 6.26 -26.00 5.99
CA THR A 108 6.92 -26.76 4.92
C THR A 108 6.27 -26.47 3.57
N VAL A 109 4.94 -26.44 3.51
CA VAL A 109 4.18 -26.07 2.30
C VAL A 109 4.49 -24.64 1.88
N MET A 110 4.57 -23.71 2.84
CA MET A 110 4.92 -22.31 2.60
C MET A 110 6.32 -22.15 1.98
N ILE A 111 7.33 -22.84 2.51
CA ILE A 111 8.70 -22.77 1.98
C ILE A 111 8.78 -23.38 0.57
N VAL A 112 8.13 -24.53 0.36
CA VAL A 112 8.14 -25.18 -0.96
C VAL A 112 7.42 -24.32 -2.00
N GLY A 113 6.21 -23.83 -1.67
CA GLY A 113 5.43 -22.97 -2.57
C GLY A 113 6.14 -21.67 -2.91
N SER A 114 6.71 -20.99 -1.92
CA SER A 114 7.49 -19.78 -2.13
C SER A 114 8.79 -20.00 -2.91
N THR A 115 9.46 -21.13 -2.71
CA THR A 115 10.68 -21.47 -3.48
C THR A 115 10.33 -21.68 -4.96
N ILE A 116 9.29 -22.46 -5.24
CA ILE A 116 8.81 -22.70 -6.61
C ILE A 116 8.44 -21.37 -7.26
N LEU A 117 7.64 -20.56 -6.58
CA LEU A 117 7.21 -19.27 -7.09
C LEU A 117 8.39 -18.33 -7.36
N CYS A 118 9.37 -18.26 -6.46
CA CYS A 118 10.55 -17.42 -6.63
C CYS A 118 11.37 -17.84 -7.86
N VAL A 119 11.54 -19.14 -8.10
CA VAL A 119 12.26 -19.64 -9.29
C VAL A 119 11.52 -19.25 -10.57
N VAL A 120 10.19 -19.35 -10.56
CA VAL A 120 9.36 -18.99 -11.71
C VAL A 120 9.37 -17.47 -11.95
N ALA A 121 9.22 -16.67 -10.89
CA ALA A 121 9.24 -15.22 -10.96
C ALA A 121 10.57 -14.71 -11.54
N LEU A 122 11.68 -15.20 -10.98
CA LEU A 122 13.03 -14.88 -11.49
C LEU A 122 13.23 -15.36 -12.93
N GLY A 123 12.64 -16.50 -13.32
CA GLY A 123 12.69 -16.98 -14.70
C GLY A 123 12.04 -16.02 -15.70
N LYS A 124 10.94 -15.35 -15.32
CA LYS A 124 10.24 -14.39 -16.18
C LYS A 124 11.01 -13.08 -16.39
N VAL A 125 11.76 -12.64 -15.38
CA VAL A 125 12.55 -11.39 -15.42
C VAL A 125 14.00 -11.61 -15.84
N GLY A 126 14.36 -12.77 -16.39
CA GLY A 126 15.74 -13.02 -16.85
C GLY A 126 16.76 -13.27 -15.73
N GLY A 127 16.32 -13.70 -14.55
CA GLY A 127 17.15 -13.97 -13.38
C GLY A 127 17.42 -12.73 -12.52
N LEU A 128 18.43 -12.80 -11.65
CA LEU A 128 18.77 -11.67 -10.78
C LEU A 128 19.36 -10.48 -11.55
N GLY A 129 20.05 -10.74 -12.68
CA GLY A 129 20.58 -9.68 -13.54
C GLY A 129 19.45 -8.91 -14.21
N GLY A 130 18.56 -9.61 -14.93
CA GLY A 130 17.42 -8.96 -15.58
C GLY A 130 16.46 -8.29 -14.59
N LEU A 131 16.24 -8.86 -13.39
CA LEU A 131 15.48 -8.17 -12.33
C LEU A 131 16.12 -6.83 -11.95
N HIS A 132 17.44 -6.81 -11.74
CA HIS A 132 18.15 -5.58 -11.43
C HIS A 132 18.05 -4.58 -12.58
N ASP A 133 18.24 -5.03 -13.81
CA ASP A 133 18.22 -4.17 -14.99
C ASP A 133 16.83 -3.56 -15.22
N THR A 134 15.76 -4.35 -15.10
CA THR A 134 14.37 -3.85 -15.21
C THR A 134 14.01 -2.88 -14.08
N LEU A 135 14.43 -3.14 -12.85
CA LEU A 135 14.21 -2.20 -11.75
C LEU A 135 15.05 -0.92 -11.90
N ALA A 136 16.25 -1.03 -12.49
CA ALA A 136 17.12 0.10 -12.76
C ALA A 136 16.55 1.00 -13.86
N THR A 137 15.99 0.43 -14.94
CA THR A 137 15.30 1.21 -15.97
C THR A 137 14.07 1.91 -15.39
N MET A 138 13.25 1.21 -14.60
CA MET A 138 12.10 1.83 -13.91
C MET A 138 12.52 2.99 -13.00
N SER A 139 13.66 2.87 -12.32
CA SER A 139 14.17 3.95 -11.47
C SER A 139 14.81 5.11 -12.24
N ALA A 140 15.16 4.90 -13.50
CA ALA A 140 15.62 5.95 -14.40
C ALA A 140 14.42 6.74 -14.95
N ASP A 141 13.32 6.05 -15.25
CA ASP A 141 12.07 6.65 -15.75
C ASP A 141 11.33 7.41 -14.64
N ASP A 142 11.34 6.89 -13.41
CA ASP A 142 10.78 7.55 -12.23
C ASP A 142 11.74 7.40 -11.02
N PRO A 143 12.50 8.46 -10.70
CA PRO A 143 13.41 8.47 -9.56
C PRO A 143 12.73 8.17 -8.21
N SER A 144 11.41 8.38 -8.08
CA SER A 144 10.65 8.05 -6.87
C SER A 144 10.43 6.54 -6.68
N LEU A 145 10.60 5.74 -7.74
CA LEU A 145 10.48 4.28 -7.75
C LEU A 145 11.81 3.56 -7.54
N ASN A 146 12.80 4.23 -6.93
CA ASN A 146 14.12 3.66 -6.74
C ASN A 146 14.14 2.46 -5.77
N LEU A 147 14.02 1.26 -6.34
CA LEU A 147 14.01 -0.02 -5.63
C LEU A 147 15.38 -0.73 -5.65
N VAL A 148 16.38 -0.12 -6.29
CA VAL A 148 17.74 -0.68 -6.45
C VAL A 148 18.70 -0.16 -5.38
N ASN A 149 18.45 1.05 -4.86
CA ASN A 149 19.24 1.62 -3.78
C ASN A 149 18.93 0.99 -2.41
N ILE A 150 20.00 0.73 -1.64
CA ILE A 150 19.89 0.15 -0.29
C ILE A 150 19.28 1.14 0.70
N PHE A 151 19.50 2.43 0.49
CA PHE A 151 18.89 3.50 1.26
C PHE A 151 17.89 4.23 0.37
N PRO A 152 16.63 4.38 0.80
CA PRO A 152 15.65 5.17 0.06
C PRO A 152 16.03 6.66 0.12
N SER A 153 15.67 7.41 -0.93
CA SER A 153 15.67 8.88 -0.95
C SER A 153 14.50 9.46 -0.14
N GLY A 154 14.46 10.77 0.10
CA GLY A 154 13.31 11.44 0.74
C GLY A 154 13.01 11.09 2.20
N LEU A 155 13.98 10.60 2.99
CA LEU A 155 13.77 10.26 4.40
C LEU A 155 13.53 11.51 5.29
N MET A 156 12.27 11.91 5.50
CA MET A 156 11.90 13.12 6.26
C MET A 156 12.44 13.12 7.70
N PHE A 157 12.52 11.96 8.34
CA PHE A 157 13.03 11.82 9.71
C PHE A 157 14.51 11.38 9.82
N GLY A 158 15.23 11.33 8.69
CA GLY A 158 16.63 10.96 8.63
C GLY A 158 16.91 9.45 8.65
N VAL A 159 18.11 9.09 8.21
CA VAL A 159 18.52 7.68 8.04
C VAL A 159 18.64 6.94 9.38
N SER A 160 18.98 7.65 10.45
CA SER A 160 19.18 7.06 11.76
C SER A 160 17.86 6.58 12.37
N LEU A 161 16.79 7.37 12.23
CA LEU A 161 15.46 6.96 12.69
C LEU A 161 14.91 5.84 11.82
N TRP A 162 15.14 5.85 10.51
CA TRP A 162 14.75 4.77 9.61
C TRP A 162 15.40 3.42 10.00
N ILE A 163 16.72 3.39 10.21
CA ILE A 163 17.42 2.17 10.69
C ILE A 163 16.87 1.75 12.05
N MET A 164 16.69 2.71 12.96
CA MET A 164 16.15 2.45 14.30
C MET A 164 14.73 1.90 14.24
N ALA A 165 13.89 2.38 13.33
CA ALA A 165 12.52 1.92 13.13
C ALA A 165 12.51 0.44 12.75
N PHE A 166 13.36 0.02 11.80
CA PHE A 166 13.51 -1.40 11.47
C PHE A 166 14.04 -2.24 12.63
N PHE A 167 14.93 -1.70 13.47
CA PHE A 167 15.40 -2.40 14.66
C PHE A 167 14.29 -2.56 15.71
N LEU A 168 13.61 -1.47 16.07
CA LEU A 168 12.53 -1.43 17.05
C LEU A 168 11.29 -2.19 16.56
N GLY A 169 10.98 -2.16 15.27
CA GLY A 169 9.93 -2.96 14.66
C GLY A 169 10.21 -4.46 14.79
N GLY A 170 11.46 -4.87 14.58
CA GLY A 170 11.91 -6.25 14.84
C GLY A 170 11.81 -6.64 16.32
N LEU A 171 12.13 -5.71 17.22
CA LEU A 171 11.94 -5.88 18.67
C LEU A 171 10.44 -5.99 19.04
N GLY A 172 9.58 -5.26 18.31
CA GLY A 172 8.12 -5.23 18.41
C GLY A 172 7.46 -6.61 18.35
N VAL A 173 8.08 -7.57 17.66
CA VAL A 173 7.61 -8.96 17.59
C VAL A 173 7.55 -9.63 18.98
N ALA A 174 8.40 -9.21 19.92
CA ALA A 174 8.35 -9.69 21.31
C ALA A 174 7.10 -9.22 22.06
N GLY A 175 6.40 -8.21 21.56
CA GLY A 175 5.13 -7.72 22.11
C GLY A 175 3.89 -8.46 21.59
N GLN A 176 4.05 -9.46 20.72
CA GLN A 176 2.94 -10.18 20.10
C GLN A 176 2.46 -11.36 20.97
N PRO A 177 1.22 -11.36 21.50
CA PRO A 177 0.72 -12.42 22.39
C PRO A 177 0.76 -13.85 21.80
N GLN A 178 0.48 -14.00 20.51
CA GLN A 178 0.51 -15.27 19.79
C GLN A 178 1.91 -15.89 19.72
N VAL A 179 2.96 -15.07 19.60
CA VAL A 179 4.35 -15.55 19.62
C VAL A 179 4.78 -15.84 21.06
N VAL A 180 4.47 -14.91 21.96
CA VAL A 180 4.85 -14.99 23.38
C VAL A 180 4.24 -16.22 24.05
N SER A 181 2.97 -16.53 23.80
CA SER A 181 2.30 -17.70 24.40
C SER A 181 3.02 -19.01 24.07
N ARG A 182 3.61 -19.13 22.87
CA ARG A 182 4.43 -20.30 22.47
C ARG A 182 5.74 -20.34 23.25
N VAL A 183 6.43 -19.21 23.36
CA VAL A 183 7.69 -19.12 24.12
C VAL A 183 7.49 -19.43 25.60
N MET A 184 6.35 -19.03 26.18
CA MET A 184 5.98 -19.34 27.56
C MET A 184 5.75 -20.85 27.80
N THR A 185 5.54 -21.66 26.75
CA THR A 185 5.38 -23.11 26.90
C THR A 185 6.72 -23.87 26.98
N LEU A 186 7.84 -23.20 26.71
CA LEU A 186 9.18 -23.79 26.71
C LEU A 186 9.68 -23.98 28.14
N LYS A 187 10.11 -25.19 28.48
CA LYS A 187 10.49 -25.54 29.86
C LYS A 187 11.86 -25.02 30.24
N ASP A 188 12.85 -25.24 29.37
CA ASP A 188 14.26 -25.01 29.68
C ASP A 188 14.90 -23.95 28.75
N ASP A 189 15.97 -23.30 29.21
CA ASP A 189 16.73 -22.33 28.39
C ASP A 189 17.39 -23.00 27.16
N SER A 190 17.66 -24.31 27.23
CA SER A 190 18.09 -25.11 26.07
C SER A 190 17.03 -25.14 24.98
N ASP A 191 15.77 -25.38 25.36
CA ASP A 191 14.64 -25.46 24.42
C ASP A 191 14.41 -24.09 23.77
N ARG A 192 14.55 -23.00 24.53
CA ARG A 192 14.50 -21.64 23.99
C ARG A 192 15.60 -21.36 22.98
N LYS A 193 16.85 -21.75 23.26
CA LYS A 193 17.96 -21.60 22.31
C LYS A 193 17.72 -22.42 21.04
N GLN A 194 17.19 -23.63 21.18
CA GLN A 194 16.84 -24.46 20.02
C GLN A 194 15.69 -23.84 19.21
N ALA A 195 14.64 -23.32 19.88
CA ALA A 195 13.54 -22.61 19.24
C ALA A 195 14.02 -21.35 18.49
N MET A 196 14.97 -20.60 19.06
CA MET A 196 15.61 -19.46 18.41
C MET A 196 16.32 -19.86 17.11
N VAL A 197 17.10 -20.96 17.13
CA VAL A 197 17.79 -21.44 15.93
C VAL A 197 16.79 -21.83 14.85
N TRP A 198 15.77 -22.61 15.19
CA TRP A 198 14.73 -22.99 14.24
C TRP A 198 13.96 -21.78 13.70
N PHE A 199 13.66 -20.79 14.56
CA PHE A 199 13.01 -19.55 14.12
C PHE A 199 13.79 -18.88 12.99
N PHE A 200 15.11 -18.65 13.13
CA PHE A 200 15.91 -18.02 12.08
C PHE A 200 16.14 -18.91 10.86
N VAL A 201 16.31 -20.22 11.05
CA VAL A 201 16.47 -21.19 9.95
C VAL A 201 15.27 -21.19 9.02
N TRP A 202 14.06 -21.03 9.55
CA TRP A 202 12.83 -20.98 8.74
C TRP A 202 12.48 -19.56 8.28
N GLN A 203 12.64 -18.55 9.14
CA GLN A 203 12.26 -17.16 8.84
C GLN A 203 13.17 -16.53 7.77
N THR A 204 14.49 -16.71 7.87
CA THR A 204 15.42 -15.99 6.99
C THR A 204 15.26 -16.37 5.53
N PRO A 205 15.21 -17.66 5.14
CA PRO A 205 14.94 -18.04 3.75
C PRO A 205 13.57 -17.53 3.27
N PHE A 206 12.54 -17.63 4.12
CA PHE A 206 11.19 -17.19 3.74
C PHE A 206 11.13 -15.68 3.45
N ILE A 207 11.76 -14.83 4.28
CA ILE A 207 11.85 -13.39 4.02
C ILE A 207 12.55 -13.12 2.69
N VAL A 208 13.69 -13.77 2.43
CA VAL A 208 14.46 -13.56 1.20
C VAL A 208 13.63 -13.95 -0.03
N LEU A 209 12.94 -15.10 0.02
CA LEU A 209 12.07 -15.54 -1.06
C LEU A 209 10.92 -14.56 -1.32
N MET A 210 10.19 -14.15 -0.26
CA MET A 210 9.08 -13.20 -0.40
C MET A 210 9.54 -11.84 -0.92
N PHE A 211 10.71 -11.36 -0.48
CA PHE A 211 11.29 -10.11 -0.95
C PHE A 211 11.60 -10.15 -2.44
N LEU A 212 12.27 -11.22 -2.91
CA LEU A 212 12.57 -11.40 -4.33
C LEU A 212 11.31 -11.55 -5.18
N ILE A 213 10.30 -12.28 -4.68
CA ILE A 213 9.01 -12.41 -5.38
C ILE A 213 8.31 -11.06 -5.49
N GLY A 214 8.27 -10.25 -4.42
CA GLY A 214 7.66 -8.93 -4.45
C GLY A 214 8.31 -7.99 -5.47
N LEU A 215 9.64 -7.95 -5.49
CA LEU A 215 10.40 -7.20 -6.50
C LEU A 215 10.14 -7.71 -7.91
N ALA A 216 10.12 -9.04 -8.11
CA ALA A 216 9.82 -9.62 -9.41
C ALA A 216 8.38 -9.32 -9.86
N CYS A 217 7.38 -9.34 -8.97
CA CYS A 217 6.02 -8.94 -9.31
C CYS A 217 5.95 -7.47 -9.75
N ARG A 218 6.67 -6.56 -9.06
CA ARG A 218 6.75 -5.15 -9.47
C ARG A 218 7.36 -4.98 -10.86
N ALA A 219 8.38 -5.77 -11.19
CA ALA A 219 9.04 -5.76 -12.50
C ALA A 219 8.20 -6.41 -13.61
N ILE A 220 7.40 -7.44 -13.28
CA ILE A 220 6.53 -8.13 -14.26
C ILE A 220 5.26 -7.33 -14.55
N PHE A 221 4.73 -6.61 -13.56
CA PHE A 221 3.50 -5.85 -13.66
C PHE A 221 3.75 -4.37 -13.35
N PRO A 222 4.34 -3.60 -14.29
CA PRO A 222 4.68 -2.19 -14.09
C PRO A 222 3.47 -1.30 -13.75
N GLU A 223 2.32 -1.61 -14.31
CA GLU A 223 1.04 -0.91 -14.15
C GLU A 223 0.35 -1.12 -12.79
N MET A 224 0.83 -2.06 -11.96
CA MET A 224 0.23 -2.32 -10.65
C MET A 224 0.47 -1.16 -9.67
N THR A 225 -0.63 -0.59 -9.19
CA THR A 225 -0.60 0.44 -8.15
C THR A 225 -0.37 -0.14 -6.75
N ALA A 226 0.03 0.71 -5.79
CA ALA A 226 0.26 0.30 -4.40
C ALA A 226 -0.98 -0.34 -3.74
N THR A 227 -2.20 0.07 -4.13
CA THR A 227 -3.46 -0.49 -3.64
C THR A 227 -3.73 -1.90 -4.17
N GLN A 228 -3.11 -2.28 -5.29
CA GLN A 228 -3.24 -3.60 -5.90
C GLN A 228 -2.09 -4.54 -5.55
N ALA A 229 -1.08 -4.08 -4.79
CA ALA A 229 0.12 -4.87 -4.48
C ALA A 229 -0.16 -6.27 -3.91
N GLU A 230 -1.31 -6.43 -3.24
CA GLU A 230 -1.73 -7.66 -2.57
C GLU A 230 -2.16 -8.77 -3.56
N THR A 231 -2.61 -8.40 -4.76
CA THR A 231 -3.03 -9.36 -5.80
C THR A 231 -1.86 -9.83 -6.67
N GLY A 232 -0.70 -9.17 -6.61
CA GLY A 232 0.42 -9.47 -7.52
C GLY A 232 0.94 -10.91 -7.42
N LEU A 233 0.99 -11.46 -6.20
CA LEU A 233 1.39 -12.86 -6.00
C LEU A 233 0.34 -13.85 -6.54
N PRO A 234 -0.96 -13.71 -6.22
CA PRO A 234 -2.03 -14.48 -6.86
C PRO A 234 -2.05 -14.38 -8.40
N THR A 235 -1.92 -13.18 -8.97
CA THR A 235 -1.92 -12.96 -10.42
C THR A 235 -0.72 -13.63 -11.09
N LEU A 236 0.46 -13.56 -10.45
CA LEU A 236 1.61 -14.31 -10.93
C LEU A 236 1.34 -15.83 -10.91
N ALA A 237 0.66 -16.34 -9.90
CA ALA A 237 0.31 -17.76 -9.77
C ALA A 237 -0.74 -18.21 -10.81
N GLU A 238 -1.70 -17.36 -11.14
CA GLU A 238 -2.72 -17.60 -12.16
C GLU A 238 -2.09 -17.80 -13.55
N SER A 239 -1.04 -17.04 -13.86
CA SER A 239 -0.32 -17.15 -15.13
C SER A 239 0.46 -18.46 -15.32
N LEU A 240 0.44 -19.37 -14.34
CA LEU A 240 1.16 -20.64 -14.36
C LEU A 240 0.22 -21.80 -14.73
N ASN A 241 0.81 -22.99 -14.94
CA ASN A 241 -0.01 -24.16 -15.16
C ASN A 241 -0.92 -24.45 -13.94
N PRO A 242 -2.09 -25.07 -14.13
CA PRO A 242 -3.06 -25.29 -13.04
C PRO A 242 -2.51 -26.04 -11.83
N PHE A 243 -1.53 -26.93 -12.05
CA PHE A 243 -0.89 -27.67 -10.97
C PHE A 243 -0.04 -26.74 -10.08
N LEU A 244 0.80 -25.90 -10.67
CA LEU A 244 1.64 -24.94 -9.96
C LEU A 244 0.80 -23.85 -9.30
N GLY A 245 -0.23 -23.34 -10.01
CA GLY A 245 -1.22 -22.43 -9.44
C GLY A 245 -1.86 -23.03 -8.19
N GLY A 246 -2.29 -24.30 -8.24
CA GLY A 246 -2.84 -25.00 -7.07
C GLY A 246 -1.87 -25.14 -5.90
N VAL A 247 -0.58 -25.40 -6.16
CA VAL A 247 0.45 -25.47 -5.11
C VAL A 247 0.67 -24.10 -4.44
N ILE A 248 0.69 -23.02 -5.22
CA ILE A 248 0.86 -21.66 -4.69
C ILE A 248 -0.38 -21.24 -3.90
N LEU A 249 -1.57 -21.51 -4.41
CA LEU A 249 -2.82 -21.27 -3.69
C LEU A 249 -2.83 -22.01 -2.35
N ALA A 250 -2.41 -23.27 -2.32
CA ALA A 250 -2.27 -24.03 -1.07
C ALA A 250 -1.23 -23.42 -0.12
N SER A 251 -0.13 -22.86 -0.64
CA SER A 251 0.88 -22.15 0.14
C SER A 251 0.36 -20.86 0.76
N ILE A 252 -0.39 -20.04 0.00
CA ILE A 252 -1.04 -18.82 0.52
C ILE A 252 -2.00 -19.18 1.64
N PHE A 253 -2.84 -20.19 1.41
CA PHE A 253 -3.79 -20.68 2.41
C PHE A 253 -3.12 -21.25 3.65
N ALA A 254 -2.02 -21.98 3.49
CA ALA A 254 -1.22 -22.46 4.62
C ALA A 254 -0.67 -21.29 5.46
N ALA A 255 -0.20 -20.21 4.82
CA ALA A 255 0.32 -19.03 5.50
C ALA A 255 -0.76 -18.25 6.25
N THR A 256 -1.89 -17.97 5.59
CA THR A 256 -2.97 -17.16 6.18
C THR A 256 -3.68 -17.90 7.30
N MET A 257 -3.95 -19.20 7.13
CA MET A 257 -4.64 -20.01 8.13
C MET A 257 -3.80 -20.28 9.39
N SER A 258 -2.51 -20.59 9.25
CA SER A 258 -1.57 -20.77 10.39
C SER A 258 -1.27 -19.47 11.15
N THR A 259 -1.58 -18.33 10.53
CA THR A 259 -1.52 -17.05 11.22
C THR A 259 -2.84 -16.77 11.93
N ALA A 260 -3.96 -16.91 11.21
CA ALA A 260 -5.30 -16.65 11.74
C ALA A 260 -5.64 -17.52 12.97
N ASP A 261 -5.26 -18.80 12.97
CA ASP A 261 -5.50 -19.69 14.11
C ASP A 261 -4.72 -19.27 15.35
N SER A 262 -3.46 -18.88 15.19
CA SER A 262 -2.58 -18.41 16.23
C SER A 262 -3.13 -17.14 16.86
N GLN A 263 -3.68 -16.23 16.05
CA GLN A 263 -4.38 -15.04 16.54
C GLN A 263 -5.65 -15.39 17.31
N VAL A 264 -6.51 -16.25 16.75
CA VAL A 264 -7.78 -16.65 17.37
C VAL A 264 -7.53 -17.37 18.70
N LEU A 265 -6.53 -18.24 18.78
CA LEU A 265 -6.15 -18.95 20.00
C LEU A 265 -5.54 -18.00 21.04
N ALA A 266 -4.72 -17.02 20.62
CA ALA A 266 -4.17 -16.00 21.51
C ALA A 266 -5.27 -15.09 22.10
N CYS A 267 -6.23 -14.67 21.27
CA CYS A 267 -7.44 -13.97 21.72
C CYS A 267 -8.25 -14.81 22.71
N THR A 268 -8.43 -16.10 22.40
CA THR A 268 -9.15 -17.02 23.28
C THR A 268 -8.47 -17.08 24.65
N ALA A 269 -7.15 -17.27 24.68
CA ALA A 269 -6.37 -17.28 25.92
C ALA A 269 -6.49 -15.94 26.68
N ALA A 270 -6.41 -14.80 26.00
CA ALA A 270 -6.57 -13.49 26.62
C ALA A 270 -7.96 -13.32 27.28
N ILE A 271 -9.03 -13.80 26.62
CA ILE A 271 -10.39 -13.72 27.18
C ILE A 271 -10.56 -14.68 28.36
N THR A 272 -10.15 -15.95 28.21
CA THR A 272 -10.38 -16.99 29.21
C THR A 272 -9.47 -16.90 30.42
N ASP A 273 -8.25 -16.39 30.27
CA ASP A 273 -7.26 -16.36 31.35
C ASP A 273 -7.15 -14.98 32.01
N ASP A 274 -7.45 -13.88 31.30
CA ASP A 274 -7.29 -12.52 31.84
C ASP A 274 -8.62 -11.79 32.08
N ILE A 275 -9.56 -11.82 31.12
CA ILE A 275 -10.84 -11.10 31.25
C ILE A 275 -11.81 -11.86 32.17
N LYS A 276 -11.95 -13.17 31.94
CA LYS A 276 -12.83 -14.08 32.69
C LYS A 276 -12.06 -15.32 33.16
N PRO A 277 -11.11 -15.16 34.12
CA PRO A 277 -10.25 -16.26 34.61
C PRO A 277 -11.03 -17.47 35.15
N GLU A 278 -12.29 -17.29 35.55
CA GLU A 278 -13.23 -18.36 35.93
C GLU A 278 -13.45 -19.40 34.81
N TRP A 279 -13.27 -19.00 33.54
CA TRP A 279 -13.49 -19.87 32.38
C TRP A 279 -12.26 -20.67 31.97
N LYS A 280 -11.10 -20.43 32.58
CA LYS A 280 -9.80 -21.05 32.23
C LYS A 280 -9.80 -22.59 32.21
N GLN A 281 -10.64 -23.23 33.03
CA GLN A 281 -10.74 -24.69 33.11
C GLN A 281 -11.99 -25.25 32.41
N ASP A 282 -12.89 -24.38 31.97
CA ASP A 282 -14.10 -24.77 31.27
C ASP A 282 -13.81 -24.93 29.77
N HIS A 283 -13.60 -26.18 29.37
CA HIS A 283 -13.27 -26.53 27.99
C HIS A 283 -14.43 -26.19 27.04
N GLY A 284 -15.68 -26.28 27.50
CA GLY A 284 -16.85 -25.93 26.69
C GLY A 284 -16.91 -24.43 26.40
N ARG A 285 -16.62 -23.60 27.42
CA ARG A 285 -16.56 -22.15 27.24
C ARG A 285 -15.34 -21.68 26.46
N THR A 286 -14.19 -22.30 26.65
CA THR A 286 -12.99 -22.01 25.86
C THR A 286 -13.25 -22.22 24.37
N LYS A 287 -13.89 -23.35 24.02
CA LYS A 287 -14.27 -23.65 22.63
C LYS A 287 -15.32 -22.67 22.08
N LEU A 288 -16.29 -22.26 22.90
CA LEU A 288 -17.28 -21.26 22.50
C LEU A 288 -16.65 -19.89 22.26
N VAL A 289 -15.70 -19.49 23.11
CA VAL A 289 -14.94 -18.24 22.95
C VAL A 289 -14.10 -18.29 21.68
N THR A 290 -13.45 -19.42 21.39
CA THR A 290 -12.71 -19.63 20.13
C THR A 290 -13.61 -19.40 18.91
N LEU A 291 -14.81 -19.99 18.91
CA LEU A 291 -15.80 -19.80 17.84
C LEU A 291 -16.25 -18.34 17.75
N ALA A 292 -16.51 -17.69 18.89
CA ALA A 292 -16.96 -16.29 18.92
C ALA A 292 -15.88 -15.33 18.41
N VAL A 293 -14.61 -15.56 18.75
CA VAL A 293 -13.47 -14.77 18.26
C VAL A 293 -13.28 -14.99 16.76
N ALA A 294 -13.33 -16.23 16.29
CA ALA A 294 -13.24 -16.53 14.86
C ALA A 294 -14.39 -15.84 14.09
N ALA A 295 -15.62 -15.92 14.61
CA ALA A 295 -16.77 -15.25 14.01
C ALA A 295 -16.65 -13.72 14.03
N LEU A 296 -16.06 -13.15 15.09
CA LEU A 296 -15.78 -11.72 15.18
C LEU A 296 -14.73 -11.29 14.16
N ALA A 297 -13.64 -12.05 13.98
CA ALA A 297 -12.63 -11.78 12.96
C ALA A 297 -13.23 -11.85 11.54
N THR A 298 -14.04 -12.88 11.26
CA THR A 298 -14.79 -12.99 9.99
C THR A 298 -15.75 -11.82 9.80
N GLY A 299 -16.45 -11.40 10.84
CA GLY A 299 -17.35 -10.25 10.80
C GLY A 299 -16.60 -8.96 10.47
N ILE A 300 -15.44 -8.71 11.09
CA ILE A 300 -14.59 -7.56 10.77
C ILE A 300 -14.13 -7.63 9.31
N SER A 301 -13.71 -8.80 8.83
CA SER A 301 -13.27 -8.99 7.45
C SER A 301 -14.40 -8.69 6.44
N LEU A 302 -15.58 -9.28 6.64
CA LEU A 302 -16.76 -9.07 5.77
C LEU A 302 -17.25 -7.61 5.81
N VAL A 303 -17.23 -6.98 6.98
CA VAL A 303 -17.61 -5.57 7.11
C VAL A 303 -16.59 -4.66 6.44
N GLY A 304 -15.29 -4.95 6.56
CA GLY A 304 -14.24 -4.19 5.88
C GLY A 304 -14.42 -4.18 4.36
N GLN A 305 -14.84 -5.30 3.77
CA GLN A 305 -15.15 -5.38 2.34
C GLN A 305 -16.33 -4.49 1.89
N LEU A 306 -17.14 -3.97 2.81
CA LEU A 306 -18.27 -3.09 2.50
C LEU A 306 -17.95 -1.60 2.61
N PHE A 307 -16.82 -1.23 3.23
CA PHE A 307 -16.45 0.16 3.49
C PHE A 307 -15.17 0.53 2.75
N PRO A 308 -15.26 1.29 1.63
CA PRO A 308 -14.09 1.78 0.92
C PRO A 308 -13.17 2.58 1.86
N GLY A 309 -11.87 2.28 1.85
CA GLY A 309 -10.87 2.86 2.74
C GLY A 309 -10.66 2.10 4.05
N PHE A 310 -11.55 1.16 4.43
CA PHE A 310 -11.40 0.34 5.64
C PHE A 310 -11.11 -1.11 5.28
N GLY A 311 -9.82 -1.43 5.11
CA GLY A 311 -9.37 -2.78 4.77
C GLY A 311 -9.03 -2.99 3.30
N ASP A 312 -8.89 -1.90 2.54
CA ASP A 312 -8.35 -1.90 1.17
C ASP A 312 -6.91 -2.44 1.11
N SER A 313 -6.17 -2.38 2.23
CA SER A 313 -4.89 -3.04 2.37
C SER A 313 -4.83 -3.98 3.59
N VAL A 314 -4.75 -5.29 3.32
CA VAL A 314 -4.32 -6.30 4.27
C VAL A 314 -2.98 -5.92 4.89
N PHE A 315 -2.01 -5.46 4.11
CA PHE A 315 -0.68 -5.10 4.63
C PHE A 315 -0.78 -4.00 5.69
N ALA A 316 -1.51 -2.91 5.42
CA ALA A 316 -1.69 -1.83 6.37
C ALA A 316 -2.37 -2.29 7.66
N LEU A 317 -3.42 -3.13 7.58
CA LEU A 317 -4.09 -3.70 8.75
C LEU A 317 -3.14 -4.56 9.61
N VAL A 318 -2.30 -5.37 8.95
CA VAL A 318 -1.31 -6.21 9.64
C VAL A 318 -0.24 -5.36 10.33
N VAL A 319 0.31 -4.37 9.64
CA VAL A 319 1.29 -3.41 10.16
C VAL A 319 0.71 -2.70 11.38
N PHE A 320 -0.51 -2.16 11.27
CA PHE A 320 -1.20 -1.50 12.36
C PHE A 320 -1.35 -2.41 13.58
N ALA A 321 -1.81 -3.65 13.39
CA ALA A 321 -2.01 -4.59 14.50
C ALA A 321 -0.71 -5.04 15.17
N VAL A 322 0.28 -5.43 14.38
CA VAL A 322 1.58 -5.92 14.87
C VAL A 322 2.33 -4.83 15.63
N TYR A 323 2.45 -3.66 15.02
CA TYR A 323 3.21 -2.56 15.59
C TYR A 323 2.45 -1.84 16.71
N GLY A 324 1.11 -1.86 16.69
CA GLY A 324 0.29 -1.43 17.81
C GLY A 324 0.57 -2.24 19.08
N LEU A 325 0.55 -3.57 18.98
CA LEU A 325 0.87 -4.47 20.09
C LEU A 325 2.34 -4.35 20.52
N GLY A 326 3.26 -4.24 19.56
CA GLY A 326 4.67 -3.99 19.84
C GLY A 326 4.88 -2.71 20.66
N GLY A 327 4.22 -1.62 20.29
CA GLY A 327 4.28 -0.34 20.99
C GLY A 327 3.75 -0.41 22.43
N ILE A 328 2.68 -1.19 22.67
CA ILE A 328 2.06 -1.35 23.99
C ILE A 328 2.89 -2.23 24.91
N PHE A 329 3.30 -3.41 24.44
CA PHE A 329 3.87 -4.45 25.31
C PHE A 329 5.39 -4.35 25.47
N VAL A 330 6.14 -3.98 24.44
CA VAL A 330 7.62 -3.98 24.52
C VAL A 330 8.15 -3.05 25.62
N PRO A 331 7.70 -1.79 25.76
CA PRO A 331 8.16 -0.92 26.83
C PRO A 331 7.87 -1.48 28.22
N LEU A 332 6.69 -2.07 28.42
CA LEU A 332 6.29 -2.70 29.68
C LEU A 332 7.17 -3.90 30.04
N ILE A 333 7.45 -4.77 29.08
CA ILE A 333 8.31 -5.94 29.29
C ILE A 333 9.74 -5.48 29.58
N LEU A 334 10.26 -4.47 28.86
CA LEU A 334 11.60 -3.94 29.10
C LEU A 334 11.74 -3.33 30.50
N ILE A 335 10.78 -2.55 30.95
CA ILE A 335 10.78 -1.95 32.30
C ILE A 335 10.76 -3.03 33.39
N ARG A 336 9.91 -4.04 33.22
CA ARG A 336 9.86 -5.19 34.14
C ARG A 336 11.14 -6.01 34.13
N MET A 337 11.73 -6.23 32.96
CA MET A 337 13.03 -6.89 32.80
C MET A 337 14.16 -6.12 33.50
N MET A 338 14.07 -4.78 33.55
CA MET A 338 15.01 -3.93 34.31
C MET A 338 14.80 -3.99 35.83
N GLY A 339 13.82 -4.74 36.32
CA GLY A 339 13.59 -4.98 37.74
C GLY A 339 12.63 -3.99 38.41
N TYR A 340 11.86 -3.23 37.62
CA TYR A 340 10.81 -2.36 38.16
C TYR A 340 9.43 -2.88 37.79
N GLU A 341 8.57 -2.96 38.79
CA GLU A 341 7.17 -3.34 38.63
C GLU A 341 6.32 -2.08 38.76
N PRO A 342 5.81 -1.52 37.65
CA PRO A 342 4.92 -0.37 37.72
C PRO A 342 3.62 -0.76 38.40
N ASP A 343 3.02 0.17 39.14
CA ASP A 343 1.68 -0.02 39.70
C ASP A 343 0.61 -0.05 38.58
N SER A 344 -0.61 -0.42 38.94
CA SER A 344 -1.73 -0.54 38.00
C SER A 344 -1.98 0.75 37.22
N ASN A 345 -1.95 1.92 37.89
CA ASN A 345 -2.27 3.19 37.23
C ASN A 345 -1.15 3.61 36.28
N HIS A 346 0.11 3.41 36.68
CA HIS A 346 1.27 3.62 35.83
C HIS A 346 1.22 2.73 34.59
N THR A 347 0.97 1.42 34.76
CA THR A 347 0.89 0.46 33.65
C THR A 347 -0.24 0.83 32.69
N ILE A 348 -1.41 1.21 33.20
CA ILE A 348 -2.54 1.66 32.37
C ILE A 348 -2.20 2.94 31.60
N ALA A 349 -1.60 3.94 32.27
CA ALA A 349 -1.22 5.20 31.62
C ALA A 349 -0.22 4.97 30.48
N MET A 350 0.75 4.05 30.67
CA MET A 350 1.68 3.65 29.62
C MET A 350 0.98 3.01 28.41
N MET A 351 0.06 2.06 28.63
CA MET A 351 -0.67 1.40 27.54
C MET A 351 -1.54 2.39 26.76
N VAL A 352 -2.23 3.30 27.45
CA VAL A 352 -3.07 4.33 26.81
C VAL A 352 -2.21 5.30 26.01
N ALA A 353 -1.07 5.74 26.54
CA ALA A 353 -0.14 6.61 25.82
C ALA A 353 0.46 5.93 24.59
N ALA A 354 0.82 4.65 24.70
CA ALA A 354 1.28 3.86 23.56
C ALA A 354 0.21 3.77 22.45
N LEU A 355 -1.03 3.47 22.83
CA LEU A 355 -2.16 3.39 21.90
C LEU A 355 -2.42 4.74 21.22
N LEU A 356 -2.44 5.84 21.97
CA LEU A 356 -2.60 7.17 21.41
C LEU A 356 -1.44 7.54 20.49
N GLY A 357 -0.21 7.20 20.85
CA GLY A 357 0.97 7.42 20.01
C GLY A 357 0.87 6.70 18.67
N VAL A 358 0.42 5.44 18.68
CA VAL A 358 0.18 4.65 17.46
C VAL A 358 -0.93 5.28 16.62
N LEU A 359 -2.09 5.59 17.23
CA LEU A 359 -3.25 6.13 16.52
C LEU A 359 -2.97 7.50 15.91
N VAL A 360 -2.37 8.42 16.66
CA VAL A 360 -2.02 9.76 16.17
C VAL A 360 -1.02 9.65 15.02
N TRP A 361 -0.02 8.77 15.13
CA TRP A 361 0.96 8.58 14.06
C TRP A 361 0.34 7.99 12.78
N THR A 362 -0.55 7.02 12.92
CA THR A 362 -1.28 6.43 11.78
C THR A 362 -2.21 7.46 11.13
N VAL A 363 -2.92 8.29 11.90
CA VAL A 363 -3.82 9.33 11.35
C VAL A 363 -3.04 10.44 10.64
N LEU A 364 -1.82 10.75 11.09
CA LEU A 364 -0.97 11.76 10.44
C LEU A 364 -0.32 11.28 9.13
N GLY A 365 -0.47 10.01 8.75
CA GLY A 365 0.12 9.48 7.52
C GLY A 365 1.62 9.19 7.60
N PHE A 366 2.27 9.39 8.75
CA PHE A 366 3.71 9.13 8.93
C PHE A 366 4.06 7.64 9.09
N GLY A 367 3.07 6.75 8.94
CA GLY A 367 3.25 5.30 9.06
C GLY A 367 4.11 4.69 7.96
N ASP A 368 4.16 5.32 6.79
CA ASP A 368 4.92 4.84 5.63
C ASP A 368 6.43 5.09 5.78
N GLU A 369 6.80 6.15 6.52
CA GLU A 369 8.20 6.44 6.82
C GLU A 369 8.73 5.69 8.04
N VAL A 370 7.97 5.74 9.14
CA VAL A 370 8.39 5.19 10.44
C VAL A 370 7.27 4.35 11.01
N PHE A 371 7.58 3.10 11.34
CA PHE A 371 6.60 2.18 11.91
C PHE A 371 5.89 2.80 13.12
N PRO A 372 4.54 2.74 13.20
CA PRO A 372 3.77 3.33 14.31
C PRO A 372 4.16 2.81 15.70
N SER A 373 4.84 1.67 15.78
CA SER A 373 5.39 1.15 17.05
C SER A 373 6.42 2.08 17.68
N VAL A 374 7.23 2.80 16.90
CA VAL A 374 8.30 3.67 17.40
C VAL A 374 7.74 4.83 18.25
N PRO A 375 6.82 5.68 17.74
CA PRO A 375 6.18 6.72 18.53
C PRO A 375 5.31 6.13 19.66
N GLY A 376 4.68 4.96 19.44
CA GLY A 376 3.97 4.24 20.50
C GLY A 376 4.88 3.86 21.69
N MET A 377 6.05 3.27 21.41
CA MET A 377 7.05 2.95 22.41
C MET A 377 7.58 4.23 23.08
N GLY A 378 7.87 5.27 22.28
CA GLY A 378 8.32 6.57 22.78
C GLY A 378 7.35 7.20 23.76
N ALA A 379 6.06 7.21 23.44
CA ALA A 379 5.00 7.72 24.31
C ALA A 379 4.88 6.94 25.62
N ALA A 380 4.98 5.61 25.56
CA ALA A 380 4.97 4.75 26.74
C ALA A 380 6.15 5.04 27.68
N PHE A 381 7.36 5.17 27.13
CA PHE A 381 8.55 5.53 27.90
C PHE A 381 8.47 6.96 28.46
N ALA A 382 7.94 7.92 27.69
CA ALA A 382 7.75 9.29 28.17
C ALA A 382 6.84 9.36 29.40
N VAL A 383 5.71 8.63 29.38
CA VAL A 383 4.82 8.51 30.54
C VAL A 383 5.52 7.83 31.70
N HIS A 384 6.26 6.74 31.46
CA HIS A 384 7.02 6.06 32.50
C HIS A 384 7.99 7.01 33.22
N PHE A 385 8.82 7.73 32.47
CA PHE A 385 9.76 8.70 33.05
C PHE A 385 9.03 9.84 33.77
N GLY A 386 7.91 10.32 33.24
CA GLY A 386 7.07 11.33 33.90
C GLY A 386 6.51 10.88 35.25
N PHE A 387 6.07 9.62 35.37
CA PHE A 387 5.63 9.03 36.64
C PHE A 387 6.81 8.85 37.61
N CYS A 388 7.95 8.37 37.12
CA CYS A 388 9.17 8.24 37.91
C CYS A 388 9.64 9.57 38.51
N MET A 389 9.61 10.67 37.74
CA MET A 389 9.94 12.01 38.25
C MET A 389 8.96 12.52 39.33
N LYS A 390 7.68 12.16 39.25
CA LYS A 390 6.68 12.53 40.26
C LYS A 390 6.81 11.72 41.56
N HIS A 391 7.14 10.43 41.46
CA HIS A 391 7.28 9.52 42.61
C HIS A 391 8.56 9.74 43.43
N GLU A 392 9.56 10.44 42.87
CA GLU A 392 10.83 10.77 43.52
C GLU A 392 10.66 11.59 44.83
N LYS A 393 9.46 12.16 45.07
CA LYS A 393 9.15 12.95 46.28
C LYS A 393 8.61 12.16 47.48
N THR A 394 8.22 10.90 47.33
CA THR A 394 7.37 10.23 48.34
C THR A 394 7.90 8.91 48.90
N ASP A 395 8.84 8.20 48.25
CA ASP A 395 9.24 6.87 48.76
C ASP A 395 10.69 6.45 48.52
N GLU A 396 11.24 5.70 49.48
CA GLU A 396 12.66 5.31 49.54
C GLU A 396 13.05 4.04 48.73
N ARG A 397 12.18 3.56 47.83
CA ARG A 397 12.40 2.42 46.91
C ARG A 397 11.65 2.69 45.59
N SER A 398 12.12 2.52 44.36
CA SER A 398 13.37 2.03 43.73
C SER A 398 13.26 2.22 42.19
N ASN A 399 14.39 2.20 41.47
CA ASN A 399 14.65 2.67 40.08
C ASN A 399 13.93 1.94 38.91
N PRO A 400 13.59 2.63 37.77
CA PRO A 400 14.32 2.52 36.48
C PRO A 400 14.11 3.72 35.48
N PHE A 401 14.09 5.00 35.84
CA PHE A 401 15.28 5.70 36.34
C PHE A 401 14.95 6.92 37.24
N GLY A 402 13.90 6.85 38.06
CA GLY A 402 13.46 7.93 38.98
C GLY A 402 14.20 8.00 40.33
N ARG A 403 15.54 7.97 40.33
CA ARG A 403 16.43 8.30 41.47
C ARG A 403 17.76 8.85 40.93
N PRO A 404 18.56 9.61 41.71
CA PRO A 404 19.87 10.04 41.27
C PRO A 404 20.76 8.81 41.09
N LEU A 405 20.98 8.42 39.83
CA LEU A 405 21.99 7.43 39.47
C LEU A 405 23.28 7.77 40.20
N GLY A 406 23.90 6.79 40.87
CA GLY A 406 25.25 6.95 41.37
C GLY A 406 26.15 7.52 40.27
N ASP A 407 27.07 8.41 40.60
CA ASP A 407 27.86 9.19 39.63
C ASP A 407 28.47 8.32 38.52
N GLN A 408 28.79 7.05 38.82
CA GLN A 408 29.35 6.09 37.88
C GLN A 408 28.34 5.66 36.80
N ALA A 409 27.07 5.42 37.15
CA ALA A 409 26.02 5.07 36.18
C ALA A 409 25.54 6.30 35.39
N ARG A 410 25.57 7.49 36.00
CA ARG A 410 25.33 8.77 35.31
C ARG A 410 26.40 9.04 34.25
N LYS A 411 27.68 8.82 34.60
CA LYS A 411 28.80 8.89 33.65
C LYS A 411 28.68 7.84 32.55
N PHE A 412 28.31 6.61 32.88
CA PHE A 412 28.12 5.55 31.88
C PHE A 412 27.00 5.90 30.89
N MET A 413 25.85 6.37 31.38
CA MET A 413 24.75 6.81 30.51
C MET A 413 25.08 8.08 29.72
N SER A 414 25.76 9.07 30.31
CA SER A 414 26.13 10.28 29.57
C SER A 414 27.16 9.98 28.48
N VAL A 415 28.11 9.08 28.76
CA VAL A 415 29.08 8.58 27.75
C VAL A 415 28.34 7.77 26.68
N GLY A 416 27.42 6.89 27.07
CA GLY A 416 26.59 6.13 26.12
C GLY A 416 25.74 7.03 25.23
N ALA A 417 25.07 8.04 25.81
CA ALA A 417 24.28 9.02 25.06
C ALA A 417 25.15 9.88 24.14
N ALA A 418 26.34 10.30 24.58
CA ALA A 418 27.28 11.03 23.75
C ALA A 418 27.80 10.18 22.58
N VAL A 419 28.11 8.91 22.80
CA VAL A 419 28.52 7.96 21.75
C VAL A 419 27.36 7.73 20.76
N LEU A 420 26.13 7.59 21.24
CA LEU A 420 24.96 7.38 20.40
C LEU A 420 24.64 8.62 19.56
N LEU A 421 24.70 9.81 20.16
CA LEU A 421 24.57 11.08 19.42
C LEU A 421 25.68 11.25 18.38
N LEU A 422 26.92 10.90 18.71
CA LEU A 422 28.01 10.94 17.74
C LEU A 422 27.78 9.97 16.59
N PHE A 423 27.26 8.76 16.87
CA PHE A 423 26.91 7.80 15.83
C PHE A 423 25.77 8.30 14.94
N VAL A 424 24.73 8.92 15.51
CA VAL A 424 23.64 9.54 14.76
C VAL A 424 24.17 10.67 13.87
N VAL A 425 24.97 11.59 14.41
CA VAL A 425 25.55 12.69 13.63
C VAL A 425 26.43 12.17 12.50
N VAL A 426 27.25 11.14 12.74
CA VAL A 426 28.06 10.50 11.70
C VAL A 426 27.19 9.86 10.64
N LEU A 427 26.15 9.11 11.02
CA LEU A 427 25.23 8.47 10.06
C LEU A 427 24.50 9.49 9.20
N GLU A 428 23.86 10.50 9.80
CA GLU A 428 23.14 11.54 9.06
C GLU A 428 24.10 12.33 8.16
N SER A 429 25.29 12.72 8.65
CA SER A 429 26.26 13.41 7.81
C SER A 429 26.78 12.54 6.66
N THR A 430 26.97 11.24 6.87
CA THR A 430 27.33 10.33 5.77
C THR A 430 26.19 10.15 4.77
N TYR A 431 24.94 10.15 5.22
CA TYR A 431 23.77 10.06 4.34
C TYR A 431 23.57 11.36 3.56
N VAL A 432 23.76 12.53 4.16
CA VAL A 432 23.73 13.81 3.42
C VAL A 432 24.86 13.91 2.40
N LEU A 433 26.04 13.33 2.68
CA LEU A 433 27.20 13.41 1.78
C LEU A 433 27.25 12.33 0.68
N LYS A 434 26.58 11.18 0.89
CA LYS A 434 26.68 9.99 0.02
C LYS A 434 25.36 9.27 -0.21
N GLY A 435 24.28 9.72 0.40
CA GLY A 435 22.94 9.21 0.15
C GLY A 435 22.50 9.57 -1.27
N PRO A 436 21.46 8.90 -1.77
CA PRO A 436 20.83 9.33 -3.01
C PRO A 436 20.34 10.77 -2.83
N ASN A 437 20.76 11.67 -3.74
CA ASN A 437 20.36 13.07 -3.69
C ASN A 437 18.89 13.16 -4.15
N ASP A 438 18.05 13.85 -3.37
CA ASP A 438 16.73 14.27 -3.85
C ASP A 438 16.85 15.27 -5.02
N ASP A 439 18.02 15.88 -5.23
CA ASP A 439 18.29 16.80 -6.35
C ASP A 439 18.27 16.11 -7.73
N ASP A 440 18.42 14.78 -7.80
CA ASP A 440 18.19 13.99 -9.02
C ASP A 440 16.73 13.47 -9.10
N ALA A 441 15.88 13.81 -8.12
CA ALA A 441 14.52 13.27 -7.96
C ALA A 441 13.43 14.35 -7.75
N GLY A 442 13.77 15.64 -7.90
CA GLY A 442 12.80 16.73 -7.84
C GLY A 442 13.50 18.07 -7.94
N GLY A 443 13.35 18.75 -9.08
CA GLY A 443 13.87 20.09 -9.31
C GLY A 443 13.50 21.05 -8.18
N LYS A 444 14.31 22.11 -8.00
CA LYS A 444 14.13 23.11 -6.94
C LYS A 444 12.66 23.50 -6.78
N VAL A 445 12.09 23.32 -5.59
CA VAL A 445 10.74 23.82 -5.30
C VAL A 445 10.81 25.34 -5.18
N GLY A 446 10.15 26.04 -6.10
CA GLY A 446 10.33 27.47 -6.33
C GLY A 446 9.02 28.18 -6.69
N SER A 447 9.14 29.44 -7.11
CA SER A 447 8.06 30.14 -7.83
C SER A 447 8.53 30.29 -9.27
N PHE A 448 7.75 29.79 -10.21
CA PHE A 448 8.11 29.75 -11.62
C PHE A 448 7.08 30.50 -12.46
N GLN A 449 7.55 31.16 -13.50
CA GLN A 449 6.72 31.77 -14.52
C GLN A 449 6.84 30.92 -15.78
N VAL A 450 5.72 30.35 -16.23
CA VAL A 450 5.68 29.52 -17.44
C VAL A 450 5.23 30.39 -18.60
N THR A 451 6.07 30.47 -19.64
CA THR A 451 5.74 31.16 -20.89
C THR A 451 5.76 30.14 -22.00
N GLY A 452 4.77 30.12 -22.90
CA GLY A 452 4.78 29.17 -24.01
C GLY A 452 3.97 29.66 -25.20
N ASN A 453 4.29 29.12 -26.37
CA ASN A 453 3.64 29.42 -27.63
C ASN A 453 3.24 28.11 -28.33
N THR A 454 2.02 28.06 -28.86
CA THR A 454 1.52 26.89 -29.58
C THR A 454 1.68 27.07 -31.09
N SER A 455 2.09 25.99 -31.76
CA SER A 455 2.20 25.90 -33.21
C SER A 455 1.46 24.66 -33.73
N TYR A 456 0.99 24.72 -34.98
CA TYR A 456 0.13 23.69 -35.56
C TYR A 456 0.82 23.04 -36.76
N HIS A 457 0.77 21.71 -36.81
CA HIS A 457 1.39 20.92 -37.87
C HIS A 457 0.38 19.95 -38.50
N ILE A 458 0.14 20.08 -39.80
CA ILE A 458 -0.87 19.27 -40.50
C ILE A 458 -0.38 17.84 -40.68
N ILE A 459 -1.20 16.86 -40.29
CA ILE A 459 -0.92 15.42 -40.45
C ILE A 459 -1.88 14.72 -41.40
N GLY A 460 -3.06 15.30 -41.65
CA GLY A 460 -4.05 14.77 -42.59
C GLY A 460 -4.97 15.87 -43.09
N GLU A 461 -5.17 15.93 -44.40
CA GLU A 461 -6.10 16.85 -45.04
C GLU A 461 -6.68 16.20 -46.30
N GLU A 462 -8.00 16.05 -46.35
CA GLU A 462 -8.70 15.50 -47.50
C GLU A 462 -10.14 16.01 -47.55
N THR A 463 -10.71 16.01 -48.75
CA THR A 463 -12.11 16.32 -49.00
C THR A 463 -12.84 15.04 -49.39
N LEU A 464 -13.90 14.70 -48.66
CA LEU A 464 -14.69 13.49 -48.81
C LEU A 464 -16.16 13.85 -49.01
N TYR A 465 -16.84 13.11 -49.87
CA TYR A 465 -18.30 13.18 -49.99
C TYR A 465 -18.93 12.12 -49.09
N ILE A 466 -19.80 12.52 -48.17
CA ILE A 466 -20.43 11.63 -47.18
C ILE A 466 -21.94 11.61 -47.42
N ASP A 467 -22.48 10.42 -47.74
CA ASP A 467 -23.93 10.23 -47.88
C ASP A 467 -24.65 10.43 -46.53
N ASP A 468 -25.89 10.91 -46.59
CA ASP A 468 -26.79 11.09 -45.46
C ASP A 468 -26.85 9.90 -44.50
N GLY A 469 -26.55 10.15 -43.22
CA GLY A 469 -26.58 9.13 -42.18
C GLY A 469 -25.48 8.08 -42.28
N ALA A 470 -24.55 8.19 -43.25
CA ALA A 470 -23.34 7.39 -43.32
C ALA A 470 -22.24 7.95 -42.41
N SER A 471 -21.29 7.09 -42.07
CA SER A 471 -20.12 7.45 -41.26
C SER A 471 -18.85 7.01 -41.95
N VAL A 472 -17.83 7.87 -41.96
CA VAL A 472 -16.51 7.59 -42.52
C VAL A 472 -15.46 7.75 -41.43
N ASP A 473 -14.62 6.72 -41.29
CA ASP A 473 -13.49 6.72 -40.35
C ASP A 473 -12.18 6.98 -41.11
N VAL A 474 -11.46 8.01 -40.69
CA VAL A 474 -10.13 8.39 -41.19
C VAL A 474 -9.11 8.00 -40.13
N MET A 475 -8.05 7.31 -40.55
CA MET A 475 -6.95 6.91 -39.69
C MET A 475 -5.63 7.49 -40.20
N VAL A 476 -4.92 8.19 -39.33
CA VAL A 476 -3.58 8.74 -39.58
C VAL A 476 -2.61 8.16 -38.56
N MET A 477 -1.47 7.67 -39.03
CA MET A 477 -0.39 7.16 -38.17
C MET A 477 0.71 8.21 -38.06
N VAL A 478 1.11 8.54 -36.83
CA VAL A 478 2.25 9.41 -36.54
C VAL A 478 3.35 8.55 -35.91
N ASP A 479 4.47 8.40 -36.63
CA ASP A 479 5.61 7.60 -36.20
C ASP A 479 6.50 8.37 -35.21
N GLU A 480 7.03 7.63 -34.23
CA GLU A 480 7.92 8.13 -33.18
C GLU A 480 9.30 8.57 -33.74
N ASP A 481 9.84 7.84 -34.72
CA ASP A 481 11.10 8.14 -35.43
C ASP A 481 10.91 9.10 -36.64
N GLY A 482 9.83 9.90 -36.63
CA GLY A 482 9.36 10.69 -37.78
C GLY A 482 9.78 12.17 -37.79
N ASP A 483 9.16 12.96 -38.67
CA ASP A 483 9.38 14.43 -38.77
C ASP A 483 9.00 15.22 -37.49
N PHE A 484 8.47 14.54 -36.47
CA PHE A 484 7.98 15.13 -35.21
C PHE A 484 8.71 14.62 -33.95
N GLU A 485 9.82 13.88 -34.08
CA GLU A 485 10.61 13.31 -32.97
C GLU A 485 11.04 14.38 -31.93
N ASP A 486 11.41 15.58 -32.40
CA ASP A 486 11.89 16.68 -31.56
C ASP A 486 10.77 17.60 -31.02
N PHE A 487 9.49 17.33 -31.32
CA PHE A 487 8.39 18.21 -30.93
C PHE A 487 7.63 17.72 -29.71
N ASN A 488 7.38 18.63 -28.76
CA ASN A 488 6.46 18.37 -27.66
C ASN A 488 5.01 18.45 -28.14
N ILE A 489 4.46 17.33 -28.59
CA ILE A 489 3.09 17.22 -29.07
C ILE A 489 2.16 17.13 -27.86
N VAL A 490 1.31 18.14 -27.69
CA VAL A 490 0.46 18.31 -26.49
C VAL A 490 -1.04 18.23 -26.78
N GLY A 491 -1.42 18.07 -28.05
CA GLY A 491 -2.81 17.99 -28.46
C GLY A 491 -3.00 17.82 -29.95
N VAL A 492 -4.26 17.77 -30.35
CA VAL A 492 -4.69 17.78 -31.76
C VAL A 492 -5.81 18.79 -31.94
N ARG A 493 -5.75 19.53 -33.05
CA ARG A 493 -6.82 20.39 -33.54
C ARG A 493 -7.42 19.77 -34.78
N VAL A 494 -8.74 19.61 -34.79
CA VAL A 494 -9.50 19.15 -35.94
C VAL A 494 -10.30 20.32 -36.46
N SER A 495 -10.06 20.69 -37.72
CA SER A 495 -10.82 21.72 -38.44
C SER A 495 -11.64 21.07 -39.53
N ILE A 496 -12.92 21.41 -39.60
CA ILE A 496 -13.86 20.85 -40.56
C ILE A 496 -14.55 21.99 -41.30
N ALA A 497 -14.59 21.87 -42.61
CA ALA A 497 -15.35 22.73 -43.49
C ALA A 497 -16.28 21.85 -44.32
N HIS A 498 -17.56 22.20 -44.38
CA HIS A 498 -18.52 21.55 -45.28
C HIS A 498 -19.25 22.60 -46.11
N ILE A 499 -19.74 22.19 -47.27
CA ILE A 499 -20.50 23.03 -48.17
C ILE A 499 -21.84 22.34 -48.40
N ASP A 500 -22.86 22.92 -47.78
CA ASP A 500 -24.24 22.55 -48.01
C ASP A 500 -24.62 22.82 -49.48
N ASP A 501 -25.07 21.78 -50.18
CA ASP A 501 -25.55 21.82 -51.55
C ASP A 501 -27.07 21.60 -51.70
N GLU A 502 -27.83 21.75 -50.61
CA GLU A 502 -29.28 21.61 -50.58
C GLU A 502 -29.96 22.53 -51.62
N SER A 503 -30.80 21.92 -52.46
CA SER A 503 -31.60 22.67 -53.43
C SER A 503 -33.09 22.31 -53.31
N GLN A 504 -33.92 23.34 -53.16
CA GLN A 504 -35.37 23.21 -53.12
C GLN A 504 -35.99 23.56 -54.48
N SER A 505 -36.86 22.69 -55.01
CA SER A 505 -37.62 22.98 -56.23
C SER A 505 -39.09 22.52 -56.15
N GLY A 506 -40.03 23.36 -56.60
CA GLY A 506 -41.46 23.00 -56.56
C GLY A 506 -42.45 24.17 -56.42
N PHE A 507 -43.75 23.86 -56.56
CA PHE A 507 -44.84 24.82 -56.41
C PHE A 507 -45.21 24.98 -54.93
N GLY A 508 -44.63 25.97 -54.26
CA GLY A 508 -44.90 26.24 -52.83
C GLY A 508 -43.68 26.64 -52.00
N CYS A 509 -42.46 26.49 -52.55
CA CYS A 509 -41.21 26.74 -51.81
C CYS A 509 -41.01 28.20 -51.36
N ALA A 510 -41.73 29.17 -51.94
CA ALA A 510 -41.72 30.57 -51.46
C ALA A 510 -42.43 30.77 -50.10
N ALA A 511 -43.20 29.78 -49.64
CA ALA A 511 -43.88 29.77 -48.35
C ALA A 511 -43.42 28.61 -47.43
N ALA A 512 -42.41 27.84 -47.86
CA ALA A 512 -41.79 26.79 -47.07
C ALA A 512 -40.68 27.38 -46.18
N GLU A 513 -40.30 26.65 -45.13
CA GLU A 513 -39.08 26.98 -44.39
C GLU A 513 -37.87 26.81 -45.31
N PRO A 514 -36.87 27.72 -45.23
CA PRO A 514 -35.65 27.61 -46.02
C PRO A 514 -34.95 26.27 -45.73
N PRO A 515 -34.10 25.79 -46.67
CA PRO A 515 -33.20 24.66 -46.42
C PRO A 515 -32.44 24.86 -45.11
N GLN A 516 -32.24 23.78 -44.35
CA GLN A 516 -31.59 23.83 -43.04
C GLN A 516 -30.28 23.08 -43.16
N ASP A 517 -29.17 23.78 -42.90
CA ASP A 517 -27.84 23.22 -42.97
C ASP A 517 -27.75 21.91 -42.15
N ASP A 518 -27.22 20.87 -42.80
CA ASP A 518 -27.00 19.56 -42.20
C ASP A 518 -26.00 19.62 -41.05
N VAL A 519 -26.17 18.72 -40.08
CA VAL A 519 -25.28 18.68 -38.92
C VAL A 519 -24.16 17.69 -39.17
N VAL A 520 -22.93 18.22 -39.26
CA VAL A 520 -21.73 17.38 -39.30
C VAL A 520 -21.27 17.10 -37.86
N GLU A 521 -21.26 15.83 -37.49
CA GLU A 521 -20.67 15.31 -36.26
C GLU A 521 -19.26 14.79 -36.55
N ALA A 522 -18.31 15.23 -35.74
CA ALA A 522 -16.93 14.80 -35.83
C ALA A 522 -16.45 14.31 -34.47
N SER A 523 -15.98 13.07 -34.42
CA SER A 523 -15.46 12.44 -33.22
C SER A 523 -14.01 12.03 -33.45
N TYR A 524 -13.12 12.61 -32.67
CA TYR A 524 -11.70 12.31 -32.66
C TYR A 524 -11.36 11.41 -31.48
N THR A 525 -10.58 10.35 -31.75
CA THR A 525 -10.10 9.41 -30.73
C THR A 525 -8.61 9.13 -30.93
N HIS A 526 -7.84 9.31 -29.86
CA HIS A 526 -6.44 8.92 -29.78
C HIS A 526 -6.12 8.40 -28.38
N LYS A 527 -5.78 7.12 -28.28
CA LYS A 527 -5.54 6.43 -26.99
C LYS A 527 -6.71 6.67 -26.00
N GLN A 528 -6.47 7.41 -24.92
CA GLN A 528 -7.48 7.77 -23.91
C GLN A 528 -8.10 9.17 -24.12
N HIS A 529 -7.60 9.94 -25.09
CA HIS A 529 -8.06 11.28 -25.40
C HIS A 529 -9.13 11.21 -26.49
N ASN A 530 -10.33 11.68 -26.15
CA ASN A 530 -11.43 11.79 -27.07
C ASN A 530 -12.02 13.20 -27.04
N GLY A 531 -12.54 13.63 -28.18
CA GLY A 531 -13.27 14.87 -28.32
C GLY A 531 -14.26 14.73 -29.45
N SER A 532 -15.41 15.37 -29.30
CA SER A 532 -16.44 15.34 -30.32
C SER A 532 -17.12 16.69 -30.38
N GLU A 533 -17.33 17.21 -31.58
CA GLU A 533 -18.09 18.43 -31.83
C GLU A 533 -19.13 18.12 -32.91
N SER A 534 -20.32 18.70 -32.76
CA SER A 534 -21.43 18.53 -33.69
C SER A 534 -22.11 19.87 -33.88
N THR A 535 -22.13 20.36 -35.12
CA THR A 535 -22.65 21.70 -35.42
C THR A 535 -23.13 21.80 -36.88
N PRO A 536 -24.19 22.59 -37.14
CA PRO A 536 -24.61 22.95 -38.50
C PRO A 536 -23.75 24.07 -39.11
N ALA A 537 -22.68 24.50 -38.43
CA ALA A 537 -21.84 25.58 -38.94
C ALA A 537 -20.93 25.07 -40.06
N ALA A 538 -21.00 25.70 -41.24
CA ALA A 538 -20.16 25.40 -42.41
C ALA A 538 -18.65 25.33 -42.16
N LEU A 539 -18.15 25.97 -41.08
CA LEU A 539 -16.77 25.82 -40.63
C LEU A 539 -16.72 25.82 -39.10
N PHE A 540 -16.07 24.81 -38.54
CA PHE A 540 -15.81 24.71 -37.11
C PHE A 540 -14.50 23.98 -36.82
N ASP A 541 -13.94 24.28 -35.65
CA ASP A 541 -12.75 23.63 -35.15
C ASP A 541 -12.88 23.33 -33.66
N TYR A 542 -12.28 22.24 -33.23
CA TYR A 542 -12.17 21.87 -31.82
C TYR A 542 -10.79 21.27 -31.54
N GLU A 543 -10.37 21.39 -30.28
CA GLU A 543 -9.07 20.94 -29.81
C GLU A 543 -9.23 19.85 -28.75
N VAL A 544 -8.39 18.83 -28.84
CA VAL A 544 -8.24 17.78 -27.84
C VAL A 544 -6.81 17.85 -27.33
N THR A 545 -6.64 18.41 -26.13
CA THR A 545 -5.33 18.64 -25.52
C THR A 545 -5.13 17.76 -24.29
N TRP A 546 -3.90 17.32 -24.06
CA TRP A 546 -3.52 16.48 -22.91
C TRP A 546 -2.49 17.14 -21.98
N TYR A 547 -2.38 18.47 -22.06
CA TYR A 547 -1.55 19.29 -21.17
C TYR A 547 -2.39 20.32 -20.41
N ASN A 548 -1.86 20.85 -19.31
CA ASN A 548 -2.54 21.83 -18.49
C ASN A 548 -2.38 23.26 -19.05
N GLN A 549 -3.30 23.66 -19.93
CA GLN A 549 -3.34 25.01 -20.53
C GLN A 549 -3.35 26.16 -19.52
N SER A 550 -3.86 25.93 -18.29
CA SER A 550 -4.00 26.99 -17.28
C SER A 550 -2.66 27.46 -16.71
N LEU A 551 -1.59 26.69 -16.94
CA LEU A 551 -0.24 27.01 -16.47
C LEU A 551 0.44 28.08 -17.35
N LEU A 552 0.07 28.17 -18.63
CA LEU A 552 0.65 29.12 -19.57
C LEU A 552 0.33 30.57 -19.19
N GLY A 553 1.36 31.39 -19.01
CA GLY A 553 1.24 32.80 -18.63
C GLY A 553 0.87 33.04 -17.16
N SER A 554 0.90 31.98 -16.33
CA SER A 554 0.64 32.06 -14.89
C SER A 554 1.92 31.96 -14.07
N THR A 555 1.90 32.51 -12.85
CA THR A 555 2.97 32.32 -11.86
C THR A 555 2.55 31.23 -10.89
N VAL A 556 3.26 30.11 -10.89
CA VAL A 556 2.98 28.96 -10.02
C VAL A 556 3.95 28.99 -8.85
N THR A 557 3.43 28.96 -7.62
CA THR A 557 4.23 29.02 -6.39
C THR A 557 4.22 27.68 -5.66
N ASN A 558 5.35 27.29 -5.09
CA ASN A 558 5.49 26.10 -4.24
C ASN A 558 5.30 24.78 -5.01
N THR A 559 5.85 24.74 -6.22
CA THR A 559 5.85 23.57 -7.12
C THR A 559 7.28 23.32 -7.60
N SER A 560 7.63 22.08 -7.93
CA SER A 560 8.92 21.75 -8.54
C SER A 560 8.89 21.99 -10.05
N GLU A 561 10.06 22.25 -10.64
CA GLU A 561 10.21 22.39 -12.10
C GLU A 561 9.76 21.11 -12.82
N ALA A 562 10.12 19.93 -12.30
CA ALA A 562 9.72 18.63 -12.85
C ALA A 562 8.19 18.39 -12.80
N ASP A 563 7.50 18.84 -11.76
CA ASP A 563 6.03 18.76 -11.69
C ASP A 563 5.35 19.68 -12.71
N LEU A 564 6.01 20.78 -13.11
CA LEU A 564 5.53 21.67 -14.15
C LEU A 564 5.79 21.08 -15.54
N GLU A 565 6.98 20.52 -15.76
CA GLU A 565 7.32 19.79 -16.98
C GLU A 565 6.34 18.63 -17.20
N GLN A 566 6.06 17.80 -16.20
CA GLN A 566 5.08 16.70 -16.34
C GLN A 566 3.66 17.17 -16.71
N GLN A 567 3.28 18.39 -16.35
CA GLN A 567 1.97 18.95 -16.70
C GLN A 567 1.94 19.66 -18.06
N LEU A 568 3.11 19.94 -18.65
CA LEU A 568 3.28 20.65 -19.92
C LEU A 568 3.79 19.74 -21.04
N GLU A 569 4.47 18.65 -20.71
CA GLU A 569 4.98 17.66 -21.64
C GLU A 569 3.89 16.64 -22.00
N GLY A 570 3.75 16.40 -23.31
CA GLY A 570 2.98 15.29 -23.83
C GLY A 570 3.74 13.96 -23.77
N GLY A 571 5.08 13.98 -23.74
CA GLY A 571 5.90 12.77 -23.91
C GLY A 571 5.50 11.98 -25.16
N ASP A 572 5.48 10.66 -25.07
CA ASP A 572 5.10 9.78 -26.20
C ASP A 572 3.58 9.73 -26.45
N SER A 573 2.79 10.51 -25.70
CA SER A 573 1.33 10.46 -25.82
C SER A 573 0.85 10.95 -27.18
N GLY A 574 1.60 11.80 -27.89
CA GLY A 574 1.24 12.32 -29.21
C GLY A 574 1.53 11.41 -30.41
N PHE A 575 2.24 10.30 -30.23
CA PHE A 575 2.57 9.35 -31.31
C PHE A 575 1.59 8.16 -31.37
N GLY A 576 1.41 7.58 -32.55
CA GLY A 576 0.58 6.40 -32.78
C GLY A 576 -0.62 6.66 -33.69
N GLU A 577 -1.73 5.97 -33.42
CA GLU A 577 -2.92 5.97 -34.27
C GLU A 577 -3.88 7.11 -33.91
N HIS A 578 -4.18 7.98 -34.87
CA HIS A 578 -5.14 9.07 -34.76
C HIS A 578 -6.38 8.74 -35.59
N MET A 579 -7.53 8.61 -34.94
CA MET A 579 -8.78 8.23 -35.58
C MET A 579 -9.77 9.40 -35.56
N LEU A 580 -10.31 9.76 -36.72
CA LEU A 580 -11.36 10.75 -36.88
C LEU A 580 -12.57 10.09 -37.55
N ALA A 581 -13.70 10.04 -36.84
CA ALA A 581 -14.98 9.59 -37.38
C ALA A 581 -15.82 10.82 -37.76
N LEU A 582 -16.27 10.88 -39.01
CA LEU A 582 -17.15 11.92 -39.54
C LEU A 582 -18.52 11.31 -39.85
N ARG A 583 -19.58 12.02 -39.47
CA ARG A 583 -20.96 11.61 -39.71
C ARG A 583 -21.81 12.82 -40.06
N VAL A 584 -22.69 12.67 -41.04
CA VAL A 584 -23.62 13.71 -41.47
C VAL A 584 -25.03 13.32 -41.01
N GLU A 585 -25.67 14.18 -40.21
CA GLU A 585 -27.06 14.02 -39.78
C GLU A 585 -27.98 14.98 -40.52
N VAL A 586 -28.91 14.40 -41.29
CA VAL A 586 -29.88 15.10 -42.13
C VAL A 586 -30.82 16.00 -41.33
N GLN A 587 -30.92 17.26 -41.72
CA GLN A 587 -31.90 18.24 -41.23
C GLN A 587 -32.90 18.61 -42.33
N THR A 588 -34.00 17.85 -42.44
CA THR A 588 -35.01 18.17 -43.44
C THR A 588 -35.78 19.46 -43.11
N GLY A 589 -35.44 20.57 -43.76
CA GLY A 589 -36.33 21.72 -43.94
C GLY A 589 -37.38 21.40 -45.02
N GLY A 590 -38.68 21.65 -44.76
CA GLY A 590 -39.70 21.32 -45.77
C GLY A 590 -41.11 21.81 -45.50
N GLY A 591 -41.88 21.98 -46.58
CA GLY A 591 -43.29 22.35 -46.57
C GLY A 591 -44.12 21.47 -47.51
N ALA A 592 -45.43 21.39 -47.29
CA ALA A 592 -46.32 20.64 -48.18
C ALA A 592 -46.18 21.17 -49.63
N PHE A 593 -45.84 20.29 -50.57
CA PHE A 593 -45.64 20.55 -52.01
C PHE A 593 -44.27 21.17 -52.44
N CYS A 594 -43.25 21.16 -51.58
CA CYS A 594 -41.86 21.44 -51.96
C CYS A 594 -41.02 20.15 -51.89
N GLU A 595 -40.25 19.84 -52.94
CA GLU A 595 -39.29 18.73 -52.96
C GLU A 595 -37.89 19.31 -52.74
N SER A 596 -37.18 18.83 -51.71
CA SER A 596 -35.73 19.05 -51.51
C SER A 596 -34.97 17.88 -52.11
N GLU A 597 -33.94 18.17 -52.90
CA GLU A 597 -32.89 17.21 -53.24
C GLU A 597 -31.76 17.43 -52.24
N ASP A 598 -31.58 16.44 -51.36
CA ASP A 598 -30.55 16.35 -50.33
C ASP A 598 -30.09 14.88 -50.31
N GLY A 599 -28.79 14.66 -50.30
CA GLY A 599 -28.21 13.33 -50.49
C GLY A 599 -26.75 13.20 -50.08
N GLY A 600 -26.20 14.17 -49.35
CA GLY A 600 -24.87 14.09 -48.76
C GLY A 600 -24.07 15.38 -48.86
N GLU A 601 -23.03 15.48 -48.03
CA GLU A 601 -22.23 16.70 -47.85
C GLU A 601 -20.78 16.50 -48.32
N GLU A 602 -20.21 17.52 -48.96
CA GLU A 602 -18.77 17.59 -49.26
C GLU A 602 -18.02 18.13 -48.03
N VAL A 603 -17.42 17.23 -47.25
CA VAL A 603 -16.72 17.53 -46.00
C VAL A 603 -15.21 17.53 -46.23
N THR A 604 -14.57 18.67 -46.01
CA THR A 604 -13.12 18.82 -45.95
C THR A 604 -12.67 18.83 -44.49
N TYR A 605 -11.83 17.87 -44.12
CA TYR A 605 -11.23 17.81 -42.78
C TYR A 605 -9.74 18.15 -42.84
N ARG A 606 -9.24 18.76 -41.76
CA ARG A 606 -7.82 19.01 -41.51
C ARG A 606 -7.51 18.61 -40.07
N ILE A 607 -6.56 17.70 -39.91
CA ILE A 607 -6.04 17.26 -38.60
C ILE A 607 -4.66 17.89 -38.41
N GLU A 608 -4.48 18.64 -37.34
CA GLU A 608 -3.24 19.33 -37.00
C GLU A 608 -2.76 18.92 -35.60
N LEU A 609 -1.51 18.51 -35.48
CA LEU A 609 -0.85 18.33 -34.19
C LEU A 609 -0.55 19.70 -33.56
N ILE A 610 -0.80 19.80 -32.25
CA ILE A 610 -0.48 20.98 -31.45
C ILE A 610 0.88 20.75 -30.81
N HIS A 611 1.86 21.54 -31.24
CA HIS A 611 3.20 21.56 -30.66
C HIS A 611 3.31 22.75 -29.71
N LEU A 612 3.73 22.48 -28.47
CA LEU A 612 3.96 23.49 -27.44
C LEU A 612 5.46 23.70 -27.21
N ASP A 613 5.93 24.89 -27.56
CA ASP A 613 7.25 25.40 -27.18
C ASP A 613 7.10 26.24 -25.92
N TYR A 614 7.73 25.84 -24.81
CA TYR A 614 7.60 26.50 -23.51
C TYR A 614 8.95 26.74 -22.85
N GLU A 615 9.00 27.79 -22.02
CA GLU A 615 10.15 28.18 -21.21
C GLU A 615 9.67 28.39 -19.77
N ILE A 616 10.37 27.76 -18.82
CA ILE A 616 10.10 27.88 -17.38
C ILE A 616 11.18 28.77 -16.77
N ASP A 617 10.78 29.98 -16.34
CA ASP A 617 11.69 30.94 -15.71
C ASP A 617 11.49 31.00 -14.19
N ASP A 618 12.59 31.13 -13.44
CA ASP A 618 12.56 31.45 -12.01
C ASP A 618 11.90 32.83 -11.79
N ALA A 619 10.80 32.90 -11.02
CA ALA A 619 10.05 34.13 -10.77
C ALA A 619 10.66 35.02 -9.67
N ASN A 620 11.98 34.99 -9.47
CA ASN A 620 12.70 35.72 -8.40
C ASN A 620 13.06 37.16 -8.76
#